data_AF-A0A7X7KWR5-F1
#
_entry.id   AF-A0A7X7KWR5-F1
#
_cell.length_a   1.000
_cell.length_b   1.000
_cell.length_c   1.000
_cell.angle_alpha   90.00
_cell.angle_beta   90.00
_cell.angle_gamma   90.00
#
_symmetry.space_group_name_H-M   'P 1'
#
loop_
_entity.id
_entity.type
_entity.pdbx_description
1 polymer ?
#
loop_
_entity_poly.entity_id
_entity_poly.type
_entity_poly.pdbx_seq_one_letter_code
_entity_poly.pdbx_strand_id
1 'polypeptide(L)'
;MNSPWTSLSLHTPARLACALAVAGGVLAHPCRGLAGPVPLARDGQPAAAVVLPAQPATQEQQAAGELVEHLRLISGAVLPVVAADAIPAGLT
;
A
#
# COMPACT_ATOMS: atom_id res chain seq x y z
N MET A 1 13.32 -58.32 2.09
CA MET A 1 12.28 -58.43 3.13
C MET A 1 12.96 -58.52 4.49
N ASN A 2 12.23 -58.16 5.56
CA ASN A 2 12.56 -58.23 6.99
C ASN A 2 13.82 -57.51 7.51
N SER A 3 13.67 -56.21 7.84
CA SER A 3 14.54 -55.50 8.77
C SER A 3 14.18 -55.83 10.23
N PRO A 4 15.12 -56.31 11.06
CA PRO A 4 14.93 -56.43 12.50
C PRO A 4 15.30 -55.10 13.19
N TRP A 5 14.31 -54.27 13.50
CA TRP A 5 14.53 -53.05 14.29
C TRP A 5 14.32 -53.35 15.76
N THR A 6 15.46 -53.62 16.40
CA THR A 6 15.61 -53.83 17.84
C THR A 6 15.70 -52.47 18.55
N SER A 7 15.02 -52.43 19.69
CA SER A 7 15.33 -51.66 20.89
C SER A 7 14.95 -50.17 20.96
N LEU A 8 13.89 -49.95 21.74
CA LEU A 8 13.73 -48.80 22.63
C LEU A 8 15.03 -48.55 23.42
N SER A 9 15.34 -47.28 23.64
CA SER A 9 15.91 -46.81 24.91
C SER A 9 15.58 -45.33 25.10
N LEU A 10 14.63 -45.09 26.01
CA LEU A 10 14.37 -43.80 26.65
C LEU A 10 15.66 -43.30 27.30
N HIS A 11 16.11 -42.09 26.97
CA HIS A 11 16.90 -41.27 27.90
C HIS A 11 16.51 -39.80 27.73
N THR A 12 15.59 -39.37 28.56
CA THR A 12 15.41 -37.96 28.93
C THR A 12 16.34 -37.67 30.10
N PRO A 13 17.12 -36.60 30.02
CA PRO A 13 17.19 -35.67 31.15
C PRO A 13 17.07 -34.23 30.63
N ALA A 14 15.94 -33.56 30.85
CA ALA A 14 15.77 -32.71 32.03
C ALA A 14 16.96 -31.75 32.29
N ARG A 15 16.80 -30.52 31.78
CA ARG A 15 17.23 -29.25 32.40
C ARG A 15 18.73 -28.93 32.46
N LEU A 16 19.19 -28.17 31.46
CA LEU A 16 20.27 -27.17 31.52
C LEU A 16 19.79 -26.01 30.61
N ALA A 17 19.08 -25.00 31.10
CA ALA A 17 19.56 -23.88 31.91
C ALA A 17 20.81 -23.20 31.31
N CYS A 18 20.60 -21.92 31.00
CA CYS A 18 21.59 -20.85 30.87
C CYS A 18 22.31 -20.64 29.52
N ALA A 19 21.91 -19.50 28.94
CA ALA A 19 22.78 -18.47 28.38
C ALA A 19 23.06 -18.46 26.87
N LEU A 20 22.95 -17.23 26.34
CA LEU A 20 23.45 -16.71 25.07
C LEU A 20 22.58 -16.93 23.83
N ALA A 21 21.55 -16.10 23.72
CA ALA A 21 21.14 -15.58 22.42
C ALA A 21 20.90 -14.06 22.52
N VAL A 22 21.97 -13.30 22.81
CA VAL A 22 22.03 -11.86 22.51
C VAL A 22 22.78 -11.71 21.19
N ALA A 23 22.12 -12.00 20.08
CA ALA A 23 22.58 -11.62 18.74
C ALA A 23 21.49 -12.00 17.73
N GLY A 24 20.69 -11.04 17.28
CA GLY A 24 19.73 -11.28 16.19
C GLY A 24 18.42 -10.54 16.35
N GLY A 25 18.46 -9.30 16.82
CA GLY A 25 17.28 -8.47 17.00
C GLY A 25 17.45 -7.09 16.37
N VAL A 26 18.10 -6.99 15.21
CA VAL A 26 17.82 -5.83 14.34
C VAL A 26 16.38 -6.04 13.87
N LEU A 27 15.46 -5.50 14.66
CA LEU A 27 14.05 -5.36 14.33
C LEU A 27 14.00 -4.58 13.02
N ALA A 28 14.00 -5.31 11.90
CA ALA A 28 13.53 -4.83 10.63
C ALA A 28 12.08 -4.41 10.85
N HIS A 29 11.88 -3.17 11.29
CA HIS A 29 10.57 -2.55 11.30
C HIS A 29 10.19 -2.49 9.82
N PRO A 30 9.20 -3.27 9.36
CA PRO A 30 8.70 -3.04 8.02
C PRO A 30 8.24 -1.59 8.03
N CYS A 31 8.81 -0.78 7.14
CA CYS A 31 8.31 0.56 6.86
C CYS A 31 6.93 0.38 6.21
N ARG A 32 5.93 0.04 7.02
CA ARG A 32 4.54 -0.07 6.59
C ARG A 32 4.06 1.36 6.42
N GLY A 33 4.12 1.86 5.20
CA GLY A 33 3.31 3.01 4.82
C GLY A 33 1.86 2.70 5.18
N LEU A 34 1.27 3.50 6.06
CA LEU A 34 -0.15 3.39 6.48
C LEU A 34 -1.12 3.82 5.37
N ALA A 35 -0.63 4.26 4.21
CA ALA A 35 -1.45 4.67 3.10
C ALA A 35 -1.94 3.44 2.30
N GLY A 36 -3.26 3.22 2.31
CA GLY A 36 -3.90 2.30 1.40
C GLY A 36 -3.87 2.82 -0.05
N PRO A 37 -4.18 1.96 -1.04
CA PRO A 37 -4.31 2.39 -2.43
C PRO A 37 -5.32 3.53 -2.58
N VAL A 38 -4.98 4.55 -3.35
CA VAL A 38 -5.89 5.65 -3.71
C VAL A 38 -6.43 5.38 -5.11
N PRO A 39 -7.67 4.88 -5.25
CA PRO A 39 -8.23 4.59 -6.56
C PRO A 39 -8.55 5.89 -7.30
N LEU A 40 -7.95 6.08 -8.48
CA LEU A 40 -8.29 7.20 -9.37
C LEU A 40 -9.45 6.84 -10.31
N ALA A 41 -9.53 5.56 -10.70
CA ALA A 41 -10.59 5.00 -11.51
C ALA A 41 -10.88 3.54 -11.11
N ARG A 42 -12.10 3.08 -11.38
CA ARG A 42 -12.54 1.68 -11.21
C ARG A 42 -13.44 1.32 -12.39
N ASP A 43 -13.14 0.21 -13.07
CA ASP A 43 -13.96 -0.30 -14.18
C ASP A 43 -14.27 0.74 -15.26
N GLY A 44 -13.28 1.58 -15.60
CA GLY A 44 -13.42 2.65 -16.57
C GLY A 44 -14.20 3.87 -16.09
N GLN A 45 -14.57 3.92 -14.81
CA GLN A 45 -15.28 5.04 -14.19
C GLN A 45 -14.37 5.83 -13.25
N PRO A 46 -14.52 7.17 -13.17
CA PRO A 46 -13.72 7.99 -12.26
C PRO A 46 -14.07 7.67 -10.81
N ALA A 47 -13.05 7.54 -9.96
CA ALA A 47 -13.19 7.36 -8.51
C ALA A 47 -12.62 8.54 -7.71
N ALA A 48 -12.01 9.52 -8.40
CA ALA A 48 -11.42 10.72 -7.84
C ALA A 48 -11.70 11.94 -8.74
N ALA A 49 -11.36 13.13 -8.25
CA ALA A 49 -11.44 14.38 -8.98
C ALA A 49 -10.08 15.10 -8.95
N VAL A 50 -9.76 15.84 -10.01
CA VAL A 50 -8.63 16.77 -10.01
C VAL A 50 -9.12 18.09 -9.45
N VAL A 51 -8.47 18.61 -8.42
CA VAL A 51 -8.84 19.87 -7.79
C VAL A 51 -7.86 20.94 -8.22
N LEU A 52 -8.36 22.04 -8.78
CA LEU A 52 -7.60 23.25 -9.06
C LEU A 52 -7.94 24.34 -8.04
N PRO A 53 -7.02 25.27 -7.73
CA PRO A 53 -7.36 26.44 -6.94
C PRO A 53 -8.45 27.27 -7.64
N ALA A 54 -9.15 28.14 -6.90
CA ALA A 54 -10.25 28.96 -7.43
C ALA A 54 -9.82 29.86 -8.61
N GLN A 55 -8.54 30.25 -8.66
CA GLN A 55 -7.94 31.03 -9.74
C GLN A 55 -6.67 30.35 -10.24
N PRO A 56 -6.78 29.29 -11.05
CA PRO A 56 -5.61 28.54 -11.49
C PRO A 56 -4.85 29.28 -12.59
N ALA A 57 -3.53 29.23 -12.52
CA ALA A 57 -2.67 29.71 -13.58
C ALA A 57 -2.88 28.90 -14.87
N THR A 58 -2.59 29.47 -16.03
CA THR A 58 -2.75 28.78 -17.32
C THR A 58 -2.01 27.44 -17.36
N GLN A 59 -0.82 27.37 -16.76
CA GLN A 59 -0.02 26.14 -16.70
C GLN A 59 -0.69 25.04 -15.86
N GLU A 60 -1.38 25.40 -14.77
CA GLU A 60 -2.11 24.44 -13.93
C GLU A 60 -3.33 23.88 -14.66
N GLN A 61 -4.03 24.73 -15.41
CA GLN A 61 -5.15 24.30 -16.25
C GLN A 61 -4.69 23.34 -17.35
N GLN A 62 -3.56 23.66 -18.01
CA GLN A 62 -2.96 22.80 -19.02
C GLN A 62 -2.52 21.46 -18.42
N ALA A 63 -1.82 21.48 -17.29
CA ALA A 63 -1.38 20.27 -16.59
C ALA A 63 -2.56 19.39 -16.16
N ALA A 64 -3.65 19.98 -15.65
CA ALA A 64 -4.86 19.25 -15.31
C ALA A 64 -5.51 18.61 -16.54
N GLY A 65 -5.60 19.35 -17.65
CA GLY A 65 -6.13 18.83 -18.91
C GLY A 65 -5.32 17.66 -19.47
N GLU A 66 -3.99 17.80 -19.50
CA GLU A 66 -3.09 16.73 -19.91
C GLU A 66 -3.21 15.51 -18.99
N LEU A 67 -3.24 15.71 -17.67
CA LEU A 67 -3.42 14.63 -16.71
C LEU A 67 -4.72 13.86 -16.95
N VAL A 68 -5.85 14.56 -17.12
CA VAL A 68 -7.15 13.94 -17.38
C VAL A 68 -7.12 13.14 -18.68
N GLU A 69 -6.52 13.68 -19.74
CA GLU A 69 -6.41 12.98 -21.01
C GLU A 69 -5.57 11.70 -20.90
N HIS A 70 -4.43 11.76 -20.21
CA HIS A 70 -3.61 10.56 -19.99
C HIS A 70 -4.35 9.51 -19.14
N LEU A 71 -5.06 9.92 -18.09
CA LEU A 71 -5.87 9.00 -17.29
C LEU A 71 -7.00 8.36 -18.11
N ARG A 72 -7.63 9.12 -19.02
CA ARG A 72 -8.63 8.59 -19.95
C ARG A 72 -8.03 7.56 -20.89
N LEU A 73 -6.85 7.81 -21.45
CA LEU A 73 -6.16 6.87 -22.33
C LEU A 73 -5.74 5.58 -21.59
N ILE A 74 -5.31 5.69 -20.34
CA ILE A 74 -4.86 4.55 -19.52
C ILE A 74 -6.03 3.70 -19.03
N SER A 75 -7.09 4.35 -18.54
CA SER A 75 -8.14 3.70 -17.75
C SER A 75 -9.51 3.68 -18.42
N GLY A 76 -9.73 4.50 -19.45
CA GLY A 76 -11.05 4.78 -20.02
C GLY A 76 -11.87 5.82 -19.24
N ALA A 77 -11.49 6.15 -18.00
CA ALA A 77 -12.21 7.09 -17.15
C ALA A 77 -11.83 8.55 -17.44
N VAL A 78 -12.83 9.41 -17.53
CA VAL A 78 -12.64 10.87 -17.57
C VAL A 78 -12.84 11.41 -16.15
N LEU A 79 -11.77 11.88 -15.52
CA LEU A 79 -11.85 12.48 -14.20
C LEU A 79 -12.42 13.91 -14.29
N PRO A 80 -13.34 14.30 -13.38
CA PRO A 80 -13.80 15.68 -13.28
C PRO A 80 -12.68 16.59 -12.75
N VAL A 81 -12.63 17.80 -13.28
CA VAL A 81 -11.80 18.90 -12.75
C VAL A 81 -12.72 19.86 -12.00
N VAL A 82 -12.44 20.11 -10.73
CA VAL A 82 -13.27 20.96 -9.85
C VAL A 82 -12.43 22.09 -9.25
N ALA A 83 -13.05 23.24 -9.02
CA ALA A 83 -12.42 24.33 -8.28
C ALA A 83 -12.48 24.06 -6.78
N ALA A 84 -11.43 24.41 -6.04
CA ALA A 84 -11.31 24.13 -4.61
C ALA A 84 -12.41 24.80 -3.77
N ASP A 85 -12.89 25.97 -4.20
CA ASP A 85 -13.98 26.70 -3.54
C ASP A 85 -15.38 26.08 -3.77
N ALA A 86 -15.51 25.18 -4.74
CA ALA A 86 -16.71 24.38 -4.95
C ALA A 86 -16.75 23.13 -4.06
N ILE A 87 -15.68 22.82 -3.31
CA ILE A 87 -15.60 21.65 -2.42
C ILE A 87 -16.17 22.03 -1.04
N PRO A 88 -17.15 21.28 -0.51
CA PRO A 88 -17.68 21.52 0.83
C PRO A 88 -16.59 21.47 1.91
N ALA A 89 -16.68 22.37 2.89
CA ALA A 89 -15.76 22.39 4.03
C ALA A 89 -15.74 21.03 4.75
N GLY A 90 -14.54 20.49 5.00
CA GLY A 90 -14.33 19.18 5.62
C GLY A 90 -14.01 18.05 4.64
N LEU A 91 -13.97 18.32 3.33
CA LEU A 91 -13.53 17.39 2.29
C LEU A 91 -12.18 17.78 1.64
N THR A 92 -11.54 18.84 2.13
CA THR A 92 -10.21 19.33 1.71
C THR A 92 -9.15 19.05 2.75
#